data_AF-A0A6B3CI50-F1
#
_entry.id   AF-A0A6B3CI50-F1
#
_cell.length_a   1.000
_cell.length_b   1.000
_cell.length_c   1.000
_cell.angle_alpha   90.00
_cell.angle_beta   90.00
_cell.angle_gamma   90.00
#
_symmetry.space_group_name_H-M   'P 1'
#
loop_
_entity.id
_entity.type
_entity.pdbx_description
1 polymer ?
#
loop_
_entity_poly.entity_id
_entity_poly.type
_entity_poly.pdbx_seq_one_letter_code
_entity_poly.pdbx_strand_id
1 'polypeptide(L)' 'MGGTTGAVWGRAEQQDFRSRVRGTLLGVAVGDALGAPVDSLALDAIRTA' A
#
# COMPACT_ATOMS: atom_id res chain seq x y z
N MET A 1 -35.45 1.09 -9.92
CA MET A 1 -34.39 0.19 -10.42
C MET A 1 -33.41 1.02 -11.24
N GLY A 2 -32.37 1.56 -10.61
CA GLY A 2 -31.29 2.28 -11.30
C GLY A 2 -30.19 1.28 -11.64
N GLY A 3 -29.98 1.03 -12.93
CA GLY A 3 -28.96 0.10 -13.41
C GLY A 3 -27.56 0.53 -13.00
N THR A 4 -26.76 -0.43 -12.56
CA THR A 4 -25.33 -0.34 -12.30
C THR A 4 -24.59 0.03 -13.59
N THR A 5 -24.57 1.31 -13.98
CA THR A 5 -23.75 1.84 -15.09
C THR A 5 -22.31 2.10 -14.64
N GLY A 6 -21.76 1.27 -13.76
CA GLY A 6 -20.32 1.23 -13.48
C GLY A 6 -19.67 0.36 -14.54
N ALA A 7 -18.52 0.77 -15.07
CA ALA A 7 -17.75 -0.04 -16.01
C ALA A 7 -17.70 -1.49 -15.52
N VAL A 8 -18.17 -2.43 -16.35
CA VAL A 8 -18.14 -3.85 -16.03
C VAL A 8 -16.68 -4.29 -16.12
N TRP A 9 -15.94 -4.09 -15.04
CA TRP A 9 -14.57 -4.57 -14.93
C TRP A 9 -14.57 -6.08 -15.07
N GLY A 10 -13.71 -6.60 -15.94
CA GLY A 10 -13.43 -8.01 -16.05
C GLY A 10 -12.88 -8.56 -14.73
N ARG A 11 -13.02 -9.86 -14.49
CA ARG A 11 -12.53 -10.47 -13.23
C ARG A 11 -11.04 -10.22 -12.99
N ALA A 12 -10.24 -10.11 -14.05
CA ALA A 12 -8.82 -9.77 -13.98
C ALA A 12 -8.60 -8.35 -13.43
N GLU A 13 -9.29 -7.34 -13.99
CA GLU A 13 -9.19 -5.94 -13.55
C GLU A 13 -9.65 -5.76 -12.11
N GLN A 14 -10.70 -6.47 -11.69
CA GLN A 14 -11.16 -6.49 -10.31
C GLN A 14 -10.14 -7.10 -9.35
N GLN A 15 -9.43 -8.14 -9.78
CA GLN A 15 -8.39 -8.78 -8.99
C GLN A 15 -7.17 -7.87 -8.89
N ASP A 16 -6.76 -7.24 -9.99
CA ASP A 16 -5.64 -6.29 -10.03
C ASP A 16 -5.90 -5.09 -9.11
N PHE A 17 -7.11 -4.54 -9.15
CA PHE A 17 -7.51 -3.46 -8.24
C PHE A 17 -7.39 -3.89 -6.78
N ARG A 18 -7.96 -5.05 -6.43
CA ARG A 18 -7.88 -5.58 -5.06
C ARG A 18 -6.45 -5.88 -4.63
N SER A 19 -5.63 -6.38 -5.54
CA SER A 19 -4.21 -6.66 -5.31
C SER A 19 -3.46 -5.37 -4.98
N ARG A 20 -3.68 -4.30 -5.77
CA ARG A 20 -3.08 -2.98 -5.53
C ARG A 20 -3.54 -2.37 -4.21
N VAL A 21 -4.84 -2.38 -3.92
CA VAL A 21 -5.38 -1.84 -2.65
C VAL A 21 -4.76 -2.56 -1.45
N ARG A 22 -4.72 -3.90 -1.47
CA ARG A 22 -4.08 -4.68 -0.40
C ARG A 22 -2.59 -4.38 -0.31
N GLY A 23 -1.90 -4.31 -1.45
CA GLY A 23 -0.49 -3.96 -1.52
C GLY A 23 -0.19 -2.60 -0.91
N THR A 24 -1.03 -1.60 -1.17
CA THR A 24 -0.89 -0.26 -0.55
C THR A 24 -1.09 -0.31 0.96
N LEU A 25 -2.17 -0.95 1.45
CA LEU A 25 -2.45 -1.02 2.88
C LEU A 25 -1.34 -1.75 3.64
N LEU A 26 -0.89 -2.89 3.10
CA LEU A 26 0.22 -3.65 3.68
C LEU A 26 1.54 -2.90 3.56
N GLY A 27 1.81 -2.28 2.41
CA GLY A 27 3.01 -1.48 2.18
C GLY A 27 3.15 -0.31 3.16
N VAL A 28 2.05 0.36 3.48
CA VAL A 28 2.03 1.42 4.51
C VAL A 28 2.37 0.84 5.88
N ALA A 29 1.72 -0.26 6.29
CA ALA A 29 1.99 -0.88 7.59
C ALA A 29 3.45 -1.37 7.70
N VAL A 30 4.00 -1.93 6.62
CA VAL A 30 5.41 -2.34 6.56
C VAL A 30 6.34 -1.14 6.61
N GLY A 31 6.05 -0.07 5.86
CA GLY A 31 6.84 1.15 5.87
C GLY A 31 6.89 1.80 7.24
N ASP A 32 5.76 1.88 7.94
CA ASP A 32 5.67 2.40 9.31
C ASP A 32 6.50 1.54 10.28
N ALA A 33 6.31 0.22 10.25
CA ALA A 33 7.05 -0.70 11.12
C ALA A 33 8.56 -0.65 10.91
N LEU A 34 9.02 -0.49 9.66
CA LEU A 34 10.44 -0.37 9.33
C LEU A 34 11.01 1.03 9.57
N GLY A 35 10.18 2.08 9.45
CA GLY A 35 10.57 3.47 9.67
C GLY A 35 10.62 3.86 11.15
N ALA A 36 9.71 3.34 11.98
CA ALA A 36 9.59 3.72 13.38
C ALA A 36 10.90 3.60 14.20
N PRO A 37 11.74 2.55 14.05
CA PRO A 37 13.00 2.45 14.79
C PRO A 37 14.04 3.52 14.42
N VAL A 38 13.90 4.15 13.25
CA VAL A 38 14.88 5.11 12.71
C VAL A 38 14.34 6.54 12.59
N ASP A 39 13.07 6.78 12.95
CA ASP A 39 12.37 8.06 12.76
C ASP A 39 13.08 9.25 13.43
N SER A 40 13.74 9.02 14.58
CA SER A 40 14.49 10.06 15.30
C SER A 40 15.97 10.14 14.95
N LEU A 41 16.46 9.33 14.01
CA LEU A 41 17.89 9.25 13.68
C LEU A 41 18.27 10.19 12.54
N ALA A 42 19.44 10.82 12.66
CA ALA A 42 20.07 11.49 11.52
C ALA A 42 20.59 10.44 10.51
N LEU A 43 20.70 10.83 9.24
CA LEU A 43 21.12 9.92 8.15
C LEU A 43 22.45 9.20 8.43
N ASP A 44 23.43 9.88 9.05
CA ASP A 44 24.71 9.25 9.37
C ASP A 44 24.57 8.16 10.43
N ALA A 45 23.69 8.35 11.42
CA ALA A 45 23.40 7.33 12.44
C ALA A 45 22.69 6.11 11.84
N ILE A 46 21.78 6.33 10.88
CA ILE A 46 21.08 5.24 10.15
C ILE A 46 22.09 4.41 9.35
N ARG A 47 23.09 5.04 8.73
CA ARG A 47 24.10 4.35 7.90
C ARG A 47 25.09 3.51 8.70
N THR A 48 25.24 3.79 10.00
CA THR A 48 26.20 3.11 10.89
C THR A 48 25.56 2.10 11.84
N ALA A 49 24.23 2.00 11.87
CA ALA A 49 23.48 1.01 12.65
C ALA A 49 23.53 -0.38 12.00
#